data_AF-A0A7W7BUQ0-F1
#
_entry.id   AF-A0A7W7BUQ0-F1
#
_cell.length_a   1.000
_cell.length_b   1.000
_cell.length_c   1.000
_cell.angle_alpha   90.00
_cell.angle_beta   90.00
_cell.angle_gamma   90.00
#
_symmetry.space_group_name_H-M   'P 1'
#
loop_
_entity.id
_entity.type
_entity.pdbx_description
1 polymer ?
#
loop_
_entity_poly.entity_id
_entity_poly.type
_entity_poly.pdbx_seq_one_letter_code
_entity_poly.pdbx_strand_id
1 'polypeptide(L)'
;MDGGFFDGHVAIRIDEIQRVREDSSFESAFARTQPEWPPAQPHGSRDLDLDTTPGLLASLTSSGQLFGIERSKKYDATWIGVLDEVSPPWLYMLEVRPDATWHDVPYGYRLRTITLVFVGTHYLRGLSAVAEPAPITS
;
A
#
# COMPACT_ATOMS: atom_id res chain seq x y z
N MET A 1 -14.73 -1.58 1.79
CA MET A 1 -15.72 -2.20 0.89
C MET A 1 -15.40 -3.67 0.93
N ASP A 2 -16.06 -4.44 1.81
CA ASP A 2 -15.81 -5.89 1.94
C ASP A 2 -17.04 -6.62 1.40
N GLY A 3 -16.85 -7.30 0.28
CA GLY A 3 -17.93 -8.01 -0.42
C GLY A 3 -17.44 -8.83 -1.61
N GLY A 4 -16.14 -9.17 -1.66
CA GLY A 4 -15.53 -9.94 -2.75
C GLY A 4 -15.16 -9.13 -4.00
N PHE A 5 -15.17 -7.79 -3.96
CA PHE A 5 -14.59 -6.96 -5.02
C PHE A 5 -13.09 -6.80 -4.85
N PHE A 6 -12.35 -6.72 -5.96
CA PHE A 6 -10.92 -6.46 -5.91
C PHE A 6 -10.62 -5.04 -5.41
N ASP A 7 -9.92 -4.92 -4.28
CA ASP A 7 -9.60 -3.64 -3.65
C ASP A 7 -8.09 -3.37 -3.56
N GLY A 8 -7.39 -3.53 -4.69
CA GLY A 8 -5.95 -3.26 -4.77
C GLY A 8 -5.08 -4.38 -4.22
N HIS A 9 -3.82 -4.05 -3.93
CA HIS A 9 -2.81 -5.02 -3.50
C HIS A 9 -2.28 -4.66 -2.13
N VAL A 10 -2.00 -5.71 -1.35
CA VAL A 10 -1.43 -5.60 -0.02
C VAL A 10 -0.23 -6.53 0.08
N ALA A 11 0.90 -6.00 0.56
CA ALA A 11 2.06 -6.77 0.97
C ALA A 11 2.13 -6.75 2.50
N ILE A 12 2.20 -7.94 3.10
CA ILE A 12 2.20 -8.14 4.56
C ILE A 12 3.54 -8.73 4.96
N ARG A 13 4.12 -8.22 6.05
CA ARG A 13 5.33 -8.81 6.62
C ARG A 13 5.02 -10.22 7.16
N ILE A 14 5.82 -11.20 6.74
CA ILE A 14 5.62 -12.62 7.11
C ILE A 14 5.57 -12.82 8.63
N ASP A 15 6.39 -12.11 9.40
CA ASP A 15 6.40 -12.20 10.88
C ASP A 15 5.05 -11.82 11.53
N GLU A 16 4.17 -11.10 10.82
CA GLU A 16 2.83 -10.76 11.30
C GLU A 16 1.79 -11.84 10.97
N ILE A 17 2.14 -12.83 10.12
CA ILE A 17 1.25 -13.92 9.72
C ILE A 17 1.32 -15.04 10.75
N GLN A 18 0.29 -15.14 11.61
CA GLN A 18 0.20 -16.22 12.59
C GLN A 18 -0.32 -17.53 12.02
N ARG A 19 -1.22 -17.46 11.03
CA ARG A 19 -1.85 -18.64 10.42
C ARG A 19 -2.45 -18.30 9.06
N VAL A 20 -2.30 -19.22 8.12
CA VAL A 20 -2.99 -19.19 6.81
C VAL A 20 -4.02 -20.33 6.79
N ARG A 21 -5.21 -20.05 6.26
CA ARG A 21 -6.28 -21.05 6.04
C ARG A 21 -6.89 -20.80 4.67
N GLU A 22 -7.44 -21.85 4.07
CA GLU A 22 -8.29 -21.69 2.90
C GLU A 22 -9.53 -20.87 3.27
N ASP A 23 -9.89 -19.92 2.40
CA ASP A 23 -11.09 -19.11 2.56
C ASP A 23 -12.26 -19.74 1.80
N SER A 24 -13.30 -20.09 2.54
CA SER A 24 -14.56 -20.65 2.05
C SER A 24 -15.75 -19.70 2.27
N SER A 25 -15.48 -18.41 2.50
CA SER A 25 -16.48 -17.37 2.66
C SER A 25 -17.31 -17.15 1.38
N PHE A 26 -18.48 -16.55 1.53
CA PHE A 26 -19.30 -16.15 0.39
C PHE A 26 -18.57 -15.09 -0.46
N GLU A 27 -17.83 -14.19 0.19
CA GLU A 27 -17.02 -13.15 -0.42
C GLU A 27 -15.94 -13.75 -1.32
N SER A 28 -15.26 -14.81 -0.88
CA SER A 28 -14.29 -15.55 -1.72
C SER A 28 -14.97 -16.22 -2.92
N ALA A 29 -16.15 -16.80 -2.70
CA ALA A 29 -16.93 -17.40 -3.79
C ALA A 29 -17.38 -16.36 -4.82
N PHE A 30 -17.84 -15.18 -4.37
CA PHE A 30 -18.23 -14.06 -5.24
C PHE A 30 -17.03 -13.40 -5.94
N ALA A 31 -15.87 -13.29 -5.28
CA ALA A 31 -14.66 -12.77 -5.90
C ALA A 31 -14.25 -13.60 -7.13
N ARG A 32 -14.41 -14.93 -7.06
CA ARG A 32 -14.14 -15.84 -8.17
C ARG A 32 -15.10 -15.70 -9.36
N THR A 33 -16.24 -15.02 -9.19
CA THR A 33 -17.14 -14.72 -10.31
C THR A 33 -16.79 -13.40 -11.01
N GLN A 34 -15.87 -12.60 -10.47
CA GLN A 34 -15.49 -11.32 -11.06
C GLN A 34 -14.58 -11.51 -12.28
N PRO A 35 -14.70 -10.68 -13.33
CA PRO A 35 -13.81 -10.73 -14.49
C PRO A 35 -12.33 -10.53 -14.16
N GLU A 36 -12.04 -9.74 -13.12
CA GLU A 36 -10.68 -9.50 -12.65
C GLU A 36 -10.07 -10.67 -11.85
N TRP A 37 -10.77 -11.79 -11.68
CA TRP A 37 -10.23 -12.94 -10.95
C TRP A 37 -9.46 -13.93 -11.88
N PRO A 38 -8.27 -14.41 -11.48
CA PRO A 38 -7.48 -13.95 -10.33
C PRO A 38 -6.91 -12.54 -10.59
N PRO A 39 -6.79 -11.69 -9.55
CA PRO A 39 -6.23 -10.35 -9.72
C PRO A 39 -4.88 -10.38 -10.42
N ALA A 40 -4.73 -9.53 -11.44
CA ALA A 40 -3.44 -9.34 -12.10
C ALA A 40 -2.38 -8.87 -11.09
N GLN A 41 -1.13 -9.22 -11.33
CA GLN A 41 -0.02 -8.68 -10.54
C GLN A 41 0.05 -7.15 -10.70
N PRO A 42 0.42 -6.39 -9.65
CA PRO A 42 0.32 -4.92 -9.65
C PRO A 42 1.07 -4.22 -10.79
N HIS A 43 2.10 -4.85 -11.38
CA HIS A 43 2.90 -4.27 -12.46
C HIS A 43 3.06 -5.14 -13.71
N GLY A 44 2.16 -6.11 -13.93
CA GLY A 44 1.99 -6.86 -15.19
C GLY A 44 3.15 -7.76 -15.68
N SER A 45 4.41 -7.43 -15.36
CA SER A 45 5.63 -8.14 -15.79
C SER A 45 6.90 -7.80 -14.98
N ARG A 46 6.87 -6.78 -14.11
CA ARG A 46 8.00 -6.46 -13.24
C ARG A 46 8.00 -7.40 -12.04
N ASP A 47 9.13 -8.07 -11.80
CA ASP A 47 9.32 -8.85 -10.58
C ASP A 47 9.17 -7.95 -9.35
N LEU A 48 8.23 -8.31 -8.48
CA LEU A 48 8.10 -7.72 -7.16
C LEU A 48 9.21 -8.29 -6.28
N ASP A 49 10.03 -7.41 -5.73
CA ASP A 49 10.99 -7.81 -4.69
C ASP A 49 10.23 -7.92 -3.36
N LEU A 50 9.98 -9.16 -2.93
CA LEU A 50 9.36 -9.45 -1.64
C LEU A 50 10.40 -9.85 -0.57
N ASP A 51 11.69 -9.87 -0.92
CA ASP A 51 12.77 -10.30 -0.04
C ASP A 51 13.15 -9.19 0.95
N THR A 52 12.99 -7.91 0.54
CA THR A 52 13.34 -6.77 1.38
C THR A 52 12.26 -5.68 1.35
N THR A 53 12.05 -4.98 2.48
CA THR A 53 11.12 -3.84 2.53
C THR A 53 11.51 -2.69 1.56
N PRO A 54 12.80 -2.30 1.43
CA PRO A 54 13.22 -1.35 0.39
C PRO A 54 12.88 -1.80 -1.03
N GLY A 55 13.20 -3.05 -1.38
CA GLY A 55 12.93 -3.60 -2.69
C GLY A 55 11.43 -3.69 -2.99
N LEU A 56 10.64 -4.08 -2.00
CA LEU A 56 9.18 -4.05 -2.06
C LEU A 56 8.67 -2.65 -2.37
N LEU A 57 9.10 -1.64 -1.63
CA LEU A 57 8.65 -0.26 -1.84
C LEU A 57 9.04 0.23 -3.26
N ALA A 58 10.27 -0.06 -3.70
CA ALA A 58 10.76 0.34 -5.01
C ALA A 58 10.12 -0.41 -6.21
N SER A 59 9.59 -1.62 -5.97
CA SER A 59 8.96 -2.45 -7.01
C SER A 59 7.43 -2.35 -7.01
N LEU A 60 6.81 -2.09 -5.86
CA LEU A 60 5.36 -1.99 -5.70
C LEU A 60 4.83 -0.56 -5.94
N THR A 61 5.60 0.47 -5.58
CA THR A 61 5.17 1.87 -5.74
C THR A 61 5.73 2.50 -7.02
N SER A 62 4.94 3.39 -7.62
CA SER A 62 5.36 4.26 -8.73
C SER A 62 5.50 5.70 -8.25
N SER A 63 6.31 6.50 -8.94
CA SER A 63 6.45 7.94 -8.64
C SER A 63 5.08 8.64 -8.67
N GLY A 64 4.80 9.43 -7.63
CA GLY A 64 3.52 10.15 -7.46
C GLY A 64 2.31 9.27 -7.14
N GLN A 65 2.45 7.94 -7.05
CA GLN A 65 1.36 7.05 -6.69
C GLN A 65 1.14 7.06 -5.17
N LEU A 66 -0.11 7.28 -4.75
CA LEU A 66 -0.48 7.08 -3.35
C LEU A 66 -0.35 5.60 -2.95
N PHE A 67 0.31 5.39 -1.83
CA PHE A 67 0.37 4.12 -1.12
C PHE A 67 0.10 4.35 0.36
N GLY A 68 -0.21 3.29 1.08
CA GLY A 68 -0.33 3.35 2.53
C GLY A 68 0.55 2.33 3.22
N ILE A 69 0.90 2.65 4.47
CA ILE A 69 1.63 1.77 5.38
C ILE A 69 0.90 1.61 6.70
N GLU A 70 1.07 0.45 7.31
CA GLU A 70 0.81 0.23 8.74
C GLU A 70 2.10 -0.13 9.45
N ARG A 71 2.09 0.02 10.78
CA ARG A 71 3.27 -0.20 11.62
C ARG A 71 2.97 -1.05 12.85
N SER A 72 3.99 -1.83 13.24
CA SER A 72 4.00 -2.56 14.51
C SER A 72 3.76 -1.60 15.68
N LYS A 73 2.95 -2.02 16.67
CA LYS A 73 2.63 -1.28 17.91
C LYS A 73 1.75 -0.02 17.73
N LYS A 74 1.24 0.24 16.52
CA LYS A 74 0.23 1.26 16.23
C LYS A 74 -0.77 0.72 15.19
N TYR A 75 -1.40 -0.40 15.53
CA TYR A 75 -2.27 -1.15 14.63
C TYR A 75 -3.52 -0.37 14.17
N ASP A 76 -3.91 0.70 14.89
CA ASP A 76 -5.06 1.55 14.53
C ASP A 76 -4.67 2.81 13.74
N ALA A 77 -3.44 2.89 13.23
CA ALA A 77 -2.97 4.04 12.46
C ALA A 77 -2.46 3.60 11.09
N THR A 78 -3.06 4.18 10.06
CA THR A 78 -2.65 4.06 8.67
C THR A 78 -2.07 5.39 8.21
N TRP A 79 -0.89 5.35 7.61
CA TRP A 79 -0.27 6.53 7.01
C TRP A 79 -0.30 6.40 5.50
N ILE A 80 -0.71 7.47 4.82
CA ILE A 80 -0.95 7.48 3.38
C ILE A 80 -0.18 8.65 2.77
N GLY A 81 0.49 8.40 1.65
CA GLY A 81 1.28 9.42 0.99
C GLY A 81 1.92 8.91 -0.30
N VAL A 82 2.85 9.71 -0.81
CA VAL A 82 3.71 9.33 -1.94
C VAL A 82 5.12 9.02 -1.46
N LEU A 83 5.80 8.16 -2.19
CA LEU A 83 7.18 7.81 -1.89
C LEU A 83 8.07 9.00 -2.23
N ASP A 84 8.80 9.49 -1.23
CA ASP A 84 9.81 10.54 -1.41
C ASP A 84 11.19 9.90 -1.58
N GLU A 85 11.64 9.12 -0.57
CA GLU A 85 12.93 8.46 -0.60
C GLU A 85 12.90 7.15 0.20
N VAL A 86 13.66 6.14 -0.24
CA VAL A 86 14.05 5.01 0.63
C VAL A 86 15.55 5.10 0.91
N SER A 87 15.89 5.46 2.14
CA SER A 87 17.28 5.57 2.63
C SER A 87 17.45 4.70 3.87
N PRO A 88 17.79 3.40 3.71
CA PRO A 88 17.84 2.46 4.82
C PRO A 88 18.66 3.00 6.01
N PRO A 89 18.11 2.96 7.24
CA PRO A 89 16.96 2.15 7.68
C PRO A 89 15.59 2.84 7.59
N TRP A 90 15.46 3.92 6.83
CA TRP A 90 14.28 4.79 6.78
C TRP A 90 13.58 4.77 5.41
N LEU A 91 12.26 4.90 5.46
CA LEU A 91 11.39 5.32 4.39
C LEU A 91 11.00 6.77 4.67
N TYR A 92 11.12 7.66 3.71
CA TYR A 92 10.55 8.99 3.73
C TYR A 92 9.31 9.03 2.85
N MET A 93 8.21 9.50 3.43
CA MET A 93 6.91 9.57 2.77
C MET A 93 6.36 10.98 2.94
N LEU A 94 5.95 11.58 1.82
CA LEU A 94 5.20 12.81 1.85
C LEU A 94 3.72 12.46 2.05
N GLU A 95 3.22 12.74 3.25
CA GLU A 95 1.86 12.35 3.63
C GLU A 95 0.79 13.30 3.08
N VAL A 96 -0.33 12.70 2.72
CA VAL A 96 -1.58 13.41 2.46
C VAL A 96 -2.41 13.45 3.75
N ARG A 97 -2.89 14.64 4.09
CA ARG A 97 -3.73 14.92 5.25
C ARG A 97 -5.17 14.46 4.99
N PRO A 98 -5.99 14.28 6.04
CA PRO A 98 -7.40 13.89 5.89
C PRO A 98 -8.26 14.86 5.07
N ASP A 99 -7.85 16.11 4.94
CA ASP A 99 -8.49 17.14 4.10
C ASP A 99 -7.98 17.15 2.65
N ALA A 100 -7.24 16.12 2.25
CA ALA A 100 -6.63 15.94 0.93
C ALA A 100 -5.55 16.99 0.56
N THR A 101 -5.02 17.71 1.54
CA THR A 101 -3.84 18.57 1.38
C THR A 101 -2.55 17.85 1.76
N TRP A 102 -1.40 18.35 1.34
CA TRP A 102 -0.11 17.73 1.66
C TRP A 102 0.50 18.27 2.95
N HIS A 103 1.34 17.47 3.59
CA HIS A 103 2.30 18.01 4.56
C HIS A 103 3.42 18.79 3.86
N ASP A 104 4.07 19.71 4.58
CA ASP A 104 5.11 20.57 4.02
C ASP A 104 6.43 19.83 3.78
N VAL A 105 6.67 18.75 4.53
CA VAL A 105 7.89 17.95 4.47
C VAL A 105 7.56 16.46 4.58
N PRO A 106 8.39 15.58 3.97
CA PRO A 106 8.28 14.14 4.17
C PRO A 106 8.54 13.73 5.63
N TYR A 107 7.83 12.71 6.10
CA TYR A 107 8.06 12.09 7.40
C TYR A 107 8.84 10.79 7.28
N GLY A 108 9.72 10.56 8.26
CA GLY A 108 10.58 9.38 8.33
C GLY A 108 9.95 8.21 9.10
N TYR A 109 9.96 7.04 8.47
CA TYR A 109 9.45 5.78 8.96
C TYR A 109 10.54 4.71 9.00
N ARG A 110 10.76 4.09 10.17
CA ARG A 110 11.72 2.97 10.25
C ARG A 110 11.17 1.78 9.47
N LEU A 111 11.91 1.30 8.47
CA LEU A 111 11.52 0.17 7.63
C LEU A 111 11.14 -1.06 8.44
N ARG A 112 11.94 -1.40 9.48
CA ARG A 112 11.68 -2.52 10.38
C ARG A 112 10.37 -2.43 11.18
N THR A 113 9.71 -1.27 11.19
CA THR A 113 8.42 -1.09 11.86
C THR A 113 7.24 -1.22 10.92
N ILE A 114 7.46 -1.23 9.60
CA ILE A 114 6.41 -1.40 8.60
C ILE A 114 5.98 -2.86 8.60
N THR A 115 4.67 -3.07 8.74
CA THR A 115 4.05 -4.40 8.82
C THR A 115 3.18 -4.70 7.61
N LEU A 116 2.65 -3.66 6.98
CA LEU A 116 1.76 -3.75 5.82
C LEU A 116 2.06 -2.58 4.89
N VAL A 117 2.07 -2.85 3.59
CA VAL A 117 2.12 -1.84 2.52
C VAL A 117 0.97 -2.13 1.57
N PHE A 118 0.18 -1.13 1.21
CA PHE A 118 -0.95 -1.32 0.29
C PHE A 118 -1.01 -0.23 -0.78
N VAL A 119 -1.48 -0.61 -1.96
CA VAL A 119 -1.58 0.26 -3.14
C VAL A 119 -2.88 0.01 -3.89
N GLY A 120 -3.35 1.02 -4.61
CA GLY A 120 -4.39 0.87 -5.61
C GLY A 120 -5.78 0.51 -5.07
N THR A 121 -6.03 0.65 -3.77
CA THR A 121 -7.35 0.50 -3.16
C THR A 121 -8.30 1.58 -3.67
N HIS A 122 -9.61 1.34 -3.60
CA HIS A 122 -10.63 2.32 -3.96
C HIS A 122 -10.52 3.59 -3.12
N TYR A 123 -10.17 3.46 -1.84
CA TYR A 123 -9.91 4.61 -0.99
C TYR A 123 -8.76 5.47 -1.53
N LEU A 124 -7.62 4.85 -1.84
CA LEU A 124 -6.45 5.56 -2.39
C LEU A 124 -6.76 6.21 -3.74
N ARG A 125 -7.53 5.53 -4.60
CA ARG A 125 -7.99 6.08 -5.89
C ARG A 125 -8.90 7.29 -5.70
N GLY A 126 -9.86 7.20 -4.77
CA GLY A 126 -10.76 8.31 -4.44
C GLY A 126 -10.00 9.50 -3.86
N LEU A 127 -9.07 9.26 -2.94
CA LEU A 127 -8.23 10.29 -2.36
C LEU A 127 -7.33 10.94 -3.41
N SER A 128 -6.71 10.14 -4.29
CA SER A 128 -5.89 10.65 -5.39
C SER A 128 -6.68 11.51 -6.39
N ALA A 129 -7.99 11.31 -6.51
CA ALA A 129 -8.84 12.08 -7.42
C ALA A 129 -9.21 13.48 -6.88
N VAL A 130 -9.09 13.70 -5.56
CA VAL A 130 -9.43 14.97 -4.90
C VAL A 130 -8.23 15.68 -4.30
N ALA A 131 -7.14 14.98 -4.04
CA ALA A 131 -5.90 15.56 -3.55
C ALA A 131 -5.25 16.44 -4.63
N GLU A 132 -4.64 17.54 -4.20
CA GLU A 132 -3.79 18.34 -5.08
C GLU A 132 -2.60 17.50 -5.57
N PRO A 133 -1.96 17.86 -6.70
CA PRO A 133 -0.73 17.20 -7.13
C PRO A 133 0.32 17.22 -6.01
N ALA A 134 0.97 16.08 -5.76
CA ALA A 134 2.02 16.01 -4.74
C ALA A 134 3.18 16.96 -5.11
N PRO A 135 3.66 17.80 -4.17
CA PRO A 135 4.80 18.70 -4.41
C PRO A 135 6.14 17.94 -4.33
N ILE A 136 6.23 16.79 -5.01
CA ILE A 136 7.46 16.00 -5.09
C ILE A 136 8.43 16.66 -6.07
N THR A 137 9.70 16.73 -5.69
CA THR A 137 10.75 17.21 -6.59
C THR A 137 11.09 16.07 -7.55
N SER A 138 10.97 16.31 -8.86
CA SER A 138 11.31 15.32 -9.91
C SER A 138 12.80 15.01 -9.96
#